data_AF-A0A7W1VX12-F1
#
_entry.id   AF-A0A7W1VX12-F1
#
_cell.length_a   1.000
_cell.length_b   1.000
_cell.length_c   1.000
_cell.angle_alpha   90.00
_cell.angle_beta   90.00
_cell.angle_gamma   90.00
#
_symmetry.space_group_name_H-M   'P 1'
#
loop_
_entity.id
_entity.type
_entity.pdbx_description
1 polymer ?
#
loop_
_entity_poly.entity_id
_entity_poly.type
_entity_poly.pdbx_seq_one_letter_code
_entity_poly.pdbx_strand_id
1 'polypeptide(L)' 'MNQFLLFTYYVGKPFGGVKDFLDSFASVEEALENILPERNRYYQIVDRNSMTVVKEGLAIFKNFVADDFRSEDWK' A
#
# COMPACT_ATOMS: atom_id res chain seq x y z
N MET A 1 -9.37 -5.50 -16.56
CA MET A 1 -10.18 -4.37 -16.06
C MET A 1 -9.59 -4.00 -14.72
N ASN A 2 -9.34 -2.72 -14.45
CA ASN A 2 -8.59 -2.32 -13.25
C ASN A 2 -9.49 -2.43 -12.02
N GLN A 3 -9.15 -3.37 -11.13
CA GLN A 3 -9.96 -3.80 -9.99
C GLN A 3 -9.54 -3.11 -8.70
N PHE A 4 -8.29 -2.67 -8.59
CA PHE A 4 -7.74 -2.16 -7.35
C PHE A 4 -7.49 -0.66 -7.43
N LEU A 5 -7.95 0.10 -6.43
CA LEU A 5 -7.71 1.52 -6.27
C LEU A 5 -6.59 1.73 -5.26
N LEU A 6 -5.59 2.54 -5.60
CA LEU A 6 -4.52 2.92 -4.67
C LEU A 6 -4.77 4.31 -4.10
N PHE A 7 -4.71 4.40 -2.78
CA PHE A 7 -4.71 5.65 -2.04
C PHE A 7 -3.40 5.80 -1.27
N THR A 8 -2.80 6.98 -1.29
CA THR A 8 -1.62 7.28 -0.46
C THR A 8 -1.78 8.59 0.29
N TYR A 9 -1.23 8.64 1.50
CA TYR A 9 -1.30 9.82 2.36
C TYR A 9 -0.08 9.92 3.28
N TYR A 10 0.23 11.13 3.75
CA TYR A 10 1.34 11.37 4.68
C TYR A 10 0.86 11.39 6.14
N VAL A 11 1.53 10.63 6.99
CA VAL A 11 1.28 10.63 8.44
C VAL A 11 1.78 11.94 9.07
N GLY A 12 0.99 12.53 9.97
CA GLY A 12 1.39 13.69 10.77
C GLY A 12 1.29 15.05 10.07
N LYS A 13 0.63 15.14 8.90
CA LYS A 13 0.33 16.43 8.25
C LYS A 13 -1.16 16.80 8.39
N PRO A 14 -1.50 18.04 8.80
CA PRO A 14 -2.89 18.50 8.79
C PRO A 14 -3.44 18.45 7.36
N PHE A 15 -4.70 18.01 7.21
CA PHE A 15 -5.38 17.70 5.94
C PHE A 15 -4.86 16.47 5.16
N GLY A 16 -4.17 15.54 5.82
CA GLY A 16 -3.91 14.21 5.26
C GLY A 16 -3.01 14.19 4.03
N GLY A 17 -2.39 15.31 3.64
CA GLY A 17 -1.40 15.40 2.57
C GLY A 17 -1.69 14.47 1.39
N VAL A 18 -2.95 14.41 0.94
CA VAL A 18 -3.38 13.54 -0.15
C VAL A 18 -2.66 14.04 -1.38
N LYS A 19 -1.55 13.39 -1.75
CA LYS A 19 -0.84 13.79 -2.95
C LYS A 19 -1.35 13.01 -4.16
N ASP A 20 -1.70 11.74 -4.02
CA ASP A 20 -1.99 10.94 -5.20
C ASP A 20 -3.30 10.18 -4.99
N PHE A 21 -4.36 10.78 -5.54
CA PHE A 21 -5.65 10.15 -5.73
C PHE A 21 -5.65 9.54 -7.15
N LEU A 22 -6.15 8.31 -7.25
CA LEU A 22 -6.69 7.69 -8.48
C LEU A 22 -5.65 7.16 -9.47
N ASP A 23 -4.91 6.15 -9.07
CA ASP A 23 -4.58 5.14 -10.07
C ASP A 23 -5.31 3.82 -9.76
N SER A 24 -5.65 3.12 -10.82
CA SER A 24 -6.35 1.85 -10.78
C SER A 24 -5.49 0.78 -11.42
N PHE A 25 -5.33 -0.34 -10.75
CA PHE A 25 -4.40 -1.39 -11.15
C PHE A 25 -5.14 -2.71 -11.41
N ALA A 26 -4.53 -3.57 -12.23
CA ALA A 26 -5.06 -4.89 -12.53
C ALA A 26 -4.79 -5.90 -11.40
N SER A 27 -3.72 -5.69 -10.60
CA SER A 27 -3.38 -6.50 -9.43
C SER A 27 -2.92 -5.68 -8.23
N VAL A 28 -2.83 -6.34 -7.06
CA VAL A 28 -2.29 -5.74 -5.84
C VAL A 28 -0.78 -5.50 -5.99
N GLU A 29 -0.07 -6.41 -6.64
CA GLU A 29 1.38 -6.34 -6.88
C GLU A 29 1.73 -5.11 -7.73
N GLU A 30 0.99 -4.88 -8.81
CA GLU A 30 1.18 -3.71 -9.68
C GLU A 30 0.94 -2.40 -8.92
N ALA A 31 -0.09 -2.37 -8.07
CA ALA A 31 -0.36 -1.23 -7.19
C ALA A 31 0.81 -0.98 -6.22
N LEU A 32 1.39 -2.04 -5.64
CA LEU A 32 2.54 -1.93 -4.75
C LEU A 32 3.79 -1.43 -5.46
N GLU A 33 4.09 -1.92 -6.67
CA GLU A 33 5.24 -1.47 -7.45
C GLU A 33 5.24 0.05 -7.67
N ASN A 34 4.06 0.64 -7.84
CA ASN A 34 3.86 2.08 -8.05
C ASN A 34 3.96 2.96 -6.79
N ILE A 35 4.10 2.37 -5.59
CA ILE A 35 4.26 3.15 -4.34
C ILE A 35 5.74 3.50 -4.10
N LEU A 36 6.08 4.77 -3.93
CA LEU A 36 7.43 5.15 -3.49
C LEU A 36 7.66 4.78 -2.01
N PRO A 37 8.78 4.12 -1.66
CA PRO A 37 9.06 3.66 -0.29
C PRO A 37 9.50 4.83 0.60
N GLU A 38 8.53 5.62 1.06
CA GLU A 38 8.75 6.80 1.91
C GLU A 38 8.37 6.51 3.37
N ARG A 39 9.22 6.92 4.32
CA ARG A 39 9.05 6.65 5.77
C ARG A 39 7.72 7.15 6.33
N ASN A 40 7.26 8.31 5.86
CA ASN A 40 6.07 8.97 6.41
C ASN A 40 4.83 8.80 5.51
N ARG A 41 4.88 7.90 4.52
CA ARG A 41 3.78 7.65 3.59
C ARG A 41 3.08 6.36 3.98
N TYR A 42 1.77 6.42 4.05
CA TYR A 42 0.89 5.26 4.21
C TYR A 42 0.16 5.00 2.90
N TYR A 43 -0.23 3.76 2.67
CA TYR A 43 -1.01 3.36 1.50
C TYR A 43 -2.20 2.49 1.88
N GLN A 44 -3.24 2.55 1.06
CA GLN A 44 -4.39 1.64 1.09
C GLN A 44 -4.72 1.20 -0.33
N ILE A 45 -4.85 -0.10 -0.53
CA ILE A 45 -5.30 -0.72 -1.77
C ILE A 45 -6.72 -1.24 -1.53
N VAL A 46 -7.65 -0.79 -2.37
CA VAL A 46 -9.09 -1.03 -2.20
C VAL A 46 -9.63 -1.78 -3.41
N ASP A 47 -10.39 -2.85 -3.19
CA ASP A 47 -11.15 -3.50 -4.26
C ASP A 47 -12.32 -2.61 -4.70
N ARG A 48 -12.38 -2.29 -5.99
CA ARG A 48 -13.33 -1.32 -6.56
C ARG A 48 -14.79 -1.79 -6.48
N ASN A 49 -15.03 -3.09 -6.53
CA ASN A 49 -16.39 -3.63 -6.60
C ASN A 49 -17.02 -3.69 -5.21
N SER A 50 -16.25 -4.16 -4.23
CA SER A 50 -16.68 -4.34 -2.85
C SER A 50 -16.41 -3.11 -1.97
N MET A 51 -15.57 -2.18 -2.44
CA MET A 51 -15.07 -1.02 -1.67
C MET A 51 -14.38 -1.45 -0.37
N THR A 52 -13.78 -2.63 -0.35
CA THR A 52 -13.06 -3.18 0.82
C THR A 52 -11.56 -2.93 0.69
N VAL A 53 -10.90 -2.58 1.80
CA VAL A 53 -9.43 -2.49 1.85
C VAL A 53 -8.86 -3.90 1.81
N VAL A 54 -8.09 -4.21 0.78
CA VAL A 54 -7.46 -5.54 0.61
C VAL A 54 -6.04 -5.59 1.12
N LYS A 55 -5.36 -4.44 1.15
CA LYS A 55 -4.00 -4.30 1.71
C LYS A 55 -3.75 -2.87 2.13
N GLU A 56 -3.08 -2.68 3.26
CA GLU A 56 -2.66 -1.37 3.72
C GLU A 56 -1.37 -1.44 4.53
N GLY A 57 -0.70 -0.31 4.71
CA GLY A 57 0.48 -0.21 5.55
C GLY A 57 1.34 1.00 5.25
N LEU A 58 2.51 1.05 5.88
CA LEU A 58 3.53 2.04 5.58
C LEU A 58 4.22 1.71 4.26
N ALA A 59 4.40 2.71 3.41
CA ALA A 59 4.99 2.58 2.08
C ALA A 59 6.42 2.02 2.12
N ILE A 60 7.20 2.33 3.16
CA ILE A 60 8.54 1.77 3.36
C ILE A 60 8.53 0.24 3.55
N PHE A 61 7.41 -0.34 3.99
CA PHE A 61 7.22 -1.78 4.19
C PHE A 61 6.29 -2.39 3.14
N LYS A 62 6.09 -1.74 1.99
CA LYS A 62 5.15 -2.20 0.93
C LYS A 62 5.43 -3.63 0.44
N ASN A 63 6.71 -4.05 0.44
CA ASN A 63 7.17 -5.36 0.00
C ASN A 63 7.43 -6.33 1.17
N PHE A 64 7.10 -5.93 2.41
CA PHE A 64 7.29 -6.81 3.54
C PHE A 64 6.24 -7.94 3.53
N VAL A 65 6.72 -9.17 3.52
CA VAL A 65 5.91 -10.38 3.64
C VAL A 65 6.26 -11.04 4.96
N ALA A 66 5.30 -11.11 5.89
CA ALA A 66 5.54 -11.66 7.22
C ALA A 66 5.92 -13.15 7.17
N ASP A 67 5.45 -13.89 6.16
CA ASP A 67 5.70 -15.32 5.98
C ASP A 67 7.17 -15.64 5.63
N ASP A 68 7.95 -14.65 5.18
CA ASP A 68 9.40 -14.81 4.95
C ASP A 68 10.21 -14.75 6.25
N PHE A 69 9.63 -14.29 7.36
CA PHE A 69 10.30 -14.27 8.64
C PHE A 69 10.21 -15.65 9.31
N ARG A 70 11.20 -16.50 9.08
CA ARG A 70 11.30 -17.79 9.79
C ARG A 70 12.02 -17.58 11.10
N SER A 71 11.48 -18.11 12.19
CA SER A 71 12.13 -18.14 13.50
C SER A 71 13.42 -18.99 13.54
N GLU A 72 13.95 -19.39 12.39
CA GLU A 72 15.18 -20.16 12.22
C GLU A 72 16.33 -19.29 11.69
N ASP A 73 16.03 -18.09 11.15
CA ASP A 73 17.00 -17.17 10.54
C ASP A 73 17.83 -16.37 11.58
N TRP A 74 17.61 -16.59 12.88
CA TRP A 74 18.32 -15.90 13.98
C TRP A 74 19.46 -16.73 14.60
N LYS A 75 19.84 -17.86 13.99
CA LYS A 75 20.93 -18.72 14.46
C LYS A 75 22.25 -18.48 13.74
#